data_AF-A0A5E3XKG4-F1
#
_entry.id   AF-A0A5E3XKG4-F1
#
_cell.length_a   1.000
_cell.length_b   1.000
_cell.length_c   1.000
_cell.angle_alpha   90.00
_cell.angle_beta   90.00
_cell.angle_gamma   90.00
#
_symmetry.space_group_name_H-M   'P 1'
#
loop_
_entity.id
_entity.type
_entity.pdbx_description
1 polymer ?
#
loop_
_entity_poly.entity_id
_entity_poly.type
_entity_poly.pdbx_seq_one_letter_code
_entity_poly.pdbx_strand_id
1 'polypeptide(L)'
;MVRYAHYTAAHPTLSPAQVAHNAQVQAAESLPRYHYLRAAVTGAYDLEPSEDDPSLTTLNFARYAGHDLVPLYNLRLQPNADGSMHPEDLQIYNEELFMNWKAREGGILCTVRLYKQFWSMVLSYNSPARTTGSAARDALFDGWRGAGFPEAMIPCMWFARPCGCMDPECQYKHDEETTRRDKDSVYAWRRAQCNKLTAADVATFRDADPITLSPGDDGYIVRQIQLDMTHPEPNICWNPACPQGLNVHPDASRSLQWCSICKVVSYCSKGCQRRHWRAHKGDCHPYEEIIANDDLWSIVGRRKGLQKNGMFLAEENGNLSLTVTP
;
A
#
# COMPACT_ATOMS: atom_id res chain seq x y z
N MET A 1 -16.32 -10.42 -11.06
CA MET A 1 -16.82 -9.03 -11.06
C MET A 1 -15.60 -8.14 -11.21
N VAL A 2 -15.49 -7.39 -12.31
CA VAL A 2 -14.35 -6.49 -12.52
C VAL A 2 -14.49 -5.37 -11.51
N ARG A 3 -13.80 -5.47 -10.36
CA ARG A 3 -13.61 -4.30 -9.50
C ARG A 3 -12.84 -3.30 -10.37
N TYR A 4 -13.27 -2.05 -10.36
CA TYR A 4 -12.81 -0.94 -11.20
C TYR A 4 -13.45 -0.91 -12.60
N ALA A 5 -14.67 -0.42 -12.65
CA ALA A 5 -15.06 0.41 -13.79
C ALA A 5 -14.96 1.86 -13.31
N HIS A 6 -14.17 2.67 -14.01
CA HIS A 6 -14.05 4.09 -13.73
C HIS A 6 -15.43 4.73 -13.93
N TYR A 7 -16.11 5.03 -12.84
CA TYR A 7 -17.39 5.74 -12.91
C TYR A 7 -17.10 7.22 -12.81
N THR A 8 -16.72 7.84 -13.93
CA THR A 8 -16.56 9.30 -13.98
C THR A 8 -17.88 10.05 -13.77
N ALA A 9 -19.03 9.36 -13.77
CA ALA A 9 -20.33 9.93 -13.39
C ALA A 9 -21.47 8.89 -13.14
N ALA A 10 -21.33 7.64 -13.58
CA ALA A 10 -22.43 6.66 -13.57
C ALA A 10 -22.05 5.37 -12.82
N HIS A 11 -22.26 5.35 -11.50
CA HIS A 11 -22.07 4.13 -10.72
C HIS A 11 -23.26 3.16 -10.97
N PRO A 12 -23.02 1.88 -11.32
CA PRO A 12 -24.05 0.99 -11.88
C PRO A 12 -25.10 0.57 -10.85
N THR A 13 -24.80 0.70 -9.56
CA THR A 13 -25.69 0.29 -8.47
C THR A 13 -26.19 1.44 -7.61
N LEU A 14 -25.72 2.67 -7.84
CA LEU A 14 -26.14 3.83 -7.03
C LEU A 14 -27.10 4.69 -7.85
N SER A 15 -28.11 5.24 -7.17
CA SER A 15 -28.96 6.27 -7.75
C SER A 15 -28.17 7.57 -7.99
N PRO A 16 -28.61 8.45 -8.92
CA PRO A 16 -27.99 9.75 -9.13
C PRO A 16 -27.86 10.59 -7.85
N ALA A 17 -28.86 10.53 -6.95
CA ALA A 17 -28.82 11.24 -5.68
C ALA A 17 -27.72 10.71 -4.73
N GLN A 18 -27.51 9.39 -4.70
CA GLN A 18 -26.41 8.78 -3.93
C GLN A 18 -25.04 9.13 -4.52
N VAL A 19 -24.91 9.17 -5.84
CA VAL A 19 -23.68 9.60 -6.51
C VAL A 19 -23.36 11.06 -6.15
N ALA A 20 -24.34 11.96 -6.27
CA ALA A 20 -24.16 13.37 -5.91
C ALA A 20 -23.80 13.56 -4.42
N HIS A 21 -24.46 12.83 -3.52
CA HIS A 21 -24.12 12.87 -2.10
C HIS A 21 -22.68 12.37 -1.85
N ASN A 22 -22.31 11.24 -2.44
CA ASN A 22 -20.95 10.69 -2.28
C ASN A 22 -19.89 11.61 -2.89
N ALA A 23 -20.18 12.27 -4.01
CA ALA A 23 -19.30 13.27 -4.61
C ALA A 23 -19.00 14.42 -3.63
N GLN A 24 -20.04 14.96 -2.99
CA GLN A 24 -19.89 15.99 -1.96
C GLN A 24 -19.05 15.51 -0.77
N VAL A 25 -19.29 14.28 -0.31
CA VAL A 25 -18.49 13.67 0.78
C VAL A 25 -17.02 13.52 0.35
N GLN A 26 -16.76 13.02 -0.86
CA GLN A 26 -15.40 12.86 -1.38
C GLN A 26 -14.67 14.21 -1.46
N ALA A 27 -15.30 15.24 -2.01
CA ALA A 27 -14.75 16.59 -2.09
C ALA A 27 -14.46 17.17 -0.69
N ALA A 28 -15.43 17.07 0.23
CA ALA A 28 -15.28 17.53 1.61
C ALA A 28 -14.17 16.80 2.39
N GLU A 29 -13.90 15.53 2.08
CA GLU A 29 -12.78 14.78 2.66
C GLU A 29 -11.43 15.12 2.03
N SER A 30 -11.38 15.36 0.72
CA SER A 30 -10.15 15.61 -0.01
C SER A 30 -9.57 17.01 0.29
N LEU A 31 -10.43 18.03 0.42
CA LEU A 31 -10.02 19.41 0.65
C LEU A 31 -9.10 19.60 1.89
N PRO A 32 -9.47 19.18 3.11
CA PRO A 32 -8.60 19.34 4.27
C PRO A 32 -7.29 18.55 4.12
N ARG A 33 -7.30 17.38 3.46
CA ARG A 33 -6.09 16.57 3.23
C ARG A 33 -5.12 17.26 2.28
N TYR A 34 -5.64 17.94 1.25
CA TYR A 34 -4.85 18.79 0.37
C TYR A 34 -4.20 19.94 1.14
N HIS A 35 -4.94 20.59 2.04
CA HIS A 35 -4.41 21.65 2.87
C HIS A 35 -3.38 21.17 3.89
N TYR A 36 -3.58 20.01 4.53
CA TYR A 36 -2.54 19.36 5.34
C TYR A 36 -1.28 19.08 4.52
N LEU A 37 -1.43 18.53 3.31
CA LEU A 37 -0.29 18.27 2.42
C LEU A 37 0.46 19.56 2.09
N ARG A 38 -0.26 20.64 1.77
CA ARG A 38 0.35 21.94 1.48
C ARG A 38 1.04 22.52 2.70
N ALA A 39 0.41 22.47 3.88
CA ALA A 39 1.03 22.89 5.14
C ALA A 39 2.31 22.10 5.41
N ALA A 40 2.25 20.78 5.23
CA ALA A 40 3.38 19.87 5.37
C ALA A 40 4.54 20.25 4.43
N VAL A 41 4.26 20.36 3.12
CA VAL A 41 5.29 20.72 2.12
C VAL A 41 5.85 22.11 2.34
N THR A 42 5.09 23.07 2.88
CA THR A 42 5.59 24.43 3.18
C THR A 42 6.30 24.56 4.53
N GLY A 43 6.26 23.54 5.40
CA GLY A 43 6.73 23.67 6.78
C GLY A 43 5.90 24.67 7.61
N ALA A 44 4.63 24.86 7.26
CA ALA A 44 3.70 25.78 7.93
C ALA A 44 3.00 25.10 9.11
N TYR A 45 3.81 24.54 10.03
CA TYR A 45 3.36 23.91 11.26
C TYR A 45 4.45 24.03 12.32
N ASP A 46 4.06 23.87 13.57
CA ASP A 46 4.96 23.85 14.71
C ASP A 46 4.91 22.46 15.38
N LEU A 47 6.04 22.05 15.95
CA LEU A 47 6.19 20.80 16.69
C LEU A 47 6.09 21.12 18.18
N GLU A 48 5.04 20.63 18.82
CA GLU A 48 4.80 20.82 20.25
C GLU A 48 4.87 19.46 20.94
N PRO A 49 5.62 19.30 22.05
CA PRO A 49 5.53 18.09 22.86
C PRO A 49 4.09 17.86 23.34
N SER A 50 3.61 16.62 23.33
CA SER A 50 2.29 16.32 23.89
C SER A 50 2.28 16.54 25.40
N GLU A 51 1.21 17.12 25.94
CA GLU A 51 1.04 17.32 27.39
C GLU A 51 0.95 16.00 28.15
N ASP A 52 0.35 14.97 27.52
CA ASP A 52 0.12 13.66 28.13
C ASP A 52 1.39 12.76 28.14
N ASP A 53 2.22 12.86 27.10
CA ASP A 53 3.42 12.04 26.91
C ASP A 53 4.49 12.84 26.13
N PRO A 54 5.60 13.27 26.78
CA PRO A 54 6.67 14.02 26.13
C PRO A 54 7.38 13.29 24.99
N SER A 55 7.20 11.97 24.86
CA SER A 55 7.71 11.18 23.72
C SER A 55 6.83 11.28 22.47
N LEU A 56 5.66 11.91 22.60
CA LEU A 56 4.73 12.19 21.52
C LEU A 56 4.77 13.67 21.14
N THR A 57 4.44 13.95 19.90
CA THR A 57 4.46 15.28 19.30
C THR A 57 3.08 15.62 18.73
N THR A 58 2.67 16.87 18.92
CA THR A 58 1.54 17.50 18.28
C THR A 58 2.05 18.36 17.13
N LEU A 59 1.44 18.21 15.95
CA LEU A 59 1.63 19.14 14.83
C LEU A 59 0.55 20.20 14.90
N ASN A 60 0.96 21.43 15.22
CA ASN A 60 0.08 22.59 15.28
C ASN A 60 0.14 23.38 13.97
N PHE A 61 -1.00 23.64 13.35
CA PHE A 61 -1.09 24.30 12.04
C PHE A 61 -1.49 25.78 12.12
N ALA A 62 -1.35 26.43 13.29
CA ALA A 62 -1.72 27.85 13.46
C ALA A 62 -1.03 28.81 12.47
N ARG A 63 0.16 28.44 11.97
CA ARG A 63 0.90 29.21 10.95
C ARG A 63 0.32 29.07 9.54
N TYR A 64 -0.56 28.11 9.31
CA TYR A 64 -1.14 27.84 7.99
C TYR A 64 -2.44 28.63 7.80
N ALA A 65 -2.39 29.70 7.01
CA ALA A 65 -3.55 30.56 6.77
C ALA A 65 -4.50 30.07 5.66
N GLY A 66 -4.14 29.00 4.94
CA GLY A 66 -4.88 28.57 3.75
C GLY A 66 -6.19 27.84 4.05
N HIS A 67 -6.33 27.26 5.23
CA HIS A 67 -7.49 26.50 5.69
C HIS A 67 -7.39 26.33 7.21
N ASP A 68 -8.53 26.26 7.90
CA ASP A 68 -8.55 25.92 9.33
C ASP A 68 -8.23 24.44 9.51
N LEU A 69 -7.02 24.13 9.98
CA LEU A 69 -6.53 22.78 10.13
C LEU A 69 -6.47 22.41 11.61
N VAL A 70 -7.14 21.31 11.97
CA VAL A 70 -7.09 20.76 13.32
C VAL A 70 -5.67 20.21 13.59
N PRO A 71 -5.07 20.45 14.77
CA PRO A 71 -3.79 19.85 15.12
C PRO A 71 -3.81 18.32 15.03
N LEU A 72 -2.67 17.73 14.68
CA LEU A 72 -2.50 16.27 14.72
C LEU A 72 -1.76 15.89 15.99
N TYR A 73 -2.45 15.22 16.90
CA TYR A 73 -1.95 14.86 18.22
C TYR A 73 -1.27 13.49 18.23
N ASN A 74 -0.47 13.24 19.27
CA ASN A 74 0.04 11.91 19.63
C ASN A 74 0.88 11.22 18.54
N LEU A 75 1.61 12.01 17.74
CA LEU A 75 2.52 11.48 16.74
C LEU A 75 3.86 11.14 17.36
N ARG A 76 4.31 9.88 17.24
CA ARG A 76 5.67 9.51 17.64
C ARG A 76 6.63 9.84 16.50
N LEU A 77 7.28 10.99 16.60
CA LEU A 77 8.25 11.51 15.65
C LEU A 77 9.64 11.55 16.33
N GLN A 78 10.68 11.08 15.64
CA GLN A 78 12.04 10.99 16.19
C GLN A 78 13.07 11.60 15.23
N PRO A 79 12.97 12.89 14.89
CA PRO A 79 13.97 13.53 14.05
C PRO A 79 15.30 13.71 14.80
N ASN A 80 16.38 13.81 14.05
CA ASN A 80 17.68 14.29 14.51
C ASN A 80 17.58 15.74 14.99
N ALA A 81 18.63 16.24 15.64
CA ALA A 81 18.68 17.61 16.15
C ALA A 81 18.51 18.69 15.06
N ASP A 82 18.83 18.38 13.80
CA ASP A 82 18.65 19.27 12.65
C ASP A 82 17.28 19.11 11.95
N GLY A 83 16.39 18.26 12.48
CA GLY A 83 15.09 17.94 11.90
C GLY A 83 15.12 16.83 10.85
N SER A 84 16.28 16.33 10.44
CA SER A 84 16.39 15.23 9.47
C SER A 84 15.97 13.89 10.09
N MET A 85 15.60 12.92 9.26
CA MET A 85 15.41 11.53 9.70
C MET A 85 16.61 10.68 9.30
N HIS A 86 16.86 9.59 10.03
CA HIS A 86 17.90 8.64 9.62
C HIS A 86 17.55 8.02 8.24
N PRO A 87 18.52 7.84 7.32
CA PRO A 87 18.22 7.29 5.99
C PRO A 87 17.56 5.90 6.01
N GLU A 88 17.94 5.04 6.95
CA GLU A 88 17.32 3.71 7.10
C GLU A 88 15.86 3.80 7.54
N ASP A 89 15.52 4.79 8.40
CA ASP A 89 14.13 5.02 8.80
C ASP A 89 13.30 5.52 7.61
N LEU A 90 13.85 6.44 6.80
CA LEU A 90 13.20 6.90 5.58
C LEU A 90 12.96 5.77 4.59
N GLN A 91 13.91 4.84 4.46
CA GLN A 91 13.71 3.65 3.63
C GLN A 91 12.53 2.83 4.17
N ILE A 92 12.51 2.49 5.45
CA ILE A 92 11.43 1.71 6.08
C ILE A 92 10.07 2.41 5.88
N TYR A 93 10.00 3.73 6.07
CA TYR A 93 8.77 4.50 5.89
C TYR A 93 8.27 4.48 4.44
N ASN A 94 9.18 4.59 3.48
CA ASN A 94 8.83 4.45 2.06
C ASN A 94 8.28 3.04 1.80
N GLU A 95 8.96 1.99 2.25
CA GLU A 95 8.51 0.61 2.07
C GLU A 95 7.13 0.38 2.70
N GLU A 96 6.91 0.82 3.94
CA GLU A 96 5.62 0.70 4.63
C GLU A 96 4.49 1.43 3.89
N LEU A 97 4.75 2.62 3.35
CA LEU A 97 3.76 3.36 2.57
C LEU A 97 3.51 2.73 1.20
N PHE A 98 4.55 2.26 0.50
CA PHE A 98 4.42 1.75 -0.87
C PHE A 98 3.95 0.30 -0.94
N MET A 99 4.20 -0.50 0.10
CA MET A 99 3.57 -1.81 0.28
C MET A 99 2.09 -1.69 0.64
N ASN A 100 1.65 -0.51 1.09
CA ASN A 100 0.27 -0.27 1.43
C ASN A 100 -0.57 0.06 0.20
N TRP A 101 -1.35 -0.92 -0.23
CA TRP A 101 -2.23 -0.79 -1.39
C TRP A 101 -3.23 0.38 -1.24
N LYS A 102 -3.68 0.71 -0.01
CA LYS A 102 -4.57 1.87 0.22
C LYS A 102 -3.84 3.19 0.00
N ALA A 103 -2.56 3.25 0.34
CA ALA A 103 -1.72 4.42 0.06
C ALA A 103 -1.40 4.53 -1.43
N ARG A 104 -1.19 3.40 -2.13
CA ARG A 104 -1.02 3.40 -3.59
C ARG A 104 -2.28 3.89 -4.32
N GLU A 105 -3.44 3.29 -4.05
CA GLU A 105 -4.70 3.70 -4.67
C GLU A 105 -5.14 5.11 -4.27
N GLY A 106 -4.96 5.45 -2.99
CA GLY A 106 -5.36 6.76 -2.49
C GLY A 106 -4.34 7.87 -2.76
N GLY A 107 -3.17 7.52 -3.31
CA GLY A 107 -2.06 8.44 -3.52
C GLY A 107 -1.67 9.22 -2.26
N ILE A 108 -0.98 10.34 -2.49
CA ILE A 108 -0.40 11.13 -1.42
C ILE A 108 -1.43 11.76 -0.48
N LEU A 109 -2.60 12.15 -0.96
CA LEU A 109 -3.68 12.71 -0.13
C LEU A 109 -4.24 11.68 0.86
N CYS A 110 -4.25 10.39 0.50
CA CYS A 110 -4.60 9.33 1.44
C CYS A 110 -3.55 9.20 2.55
N THR A 111 -2.27 9.40 2.22
CA THR A 111 -1.18 9.18 3.19
C THR A 111 -1.09 10.22 4.29
N VAL A 112 -1.45 11.47 3.99
CA VAL A 112 -1.23 12.63 4.86
C VAL A 112 -1.91 12.52 6.23
N ARG A 113 -3.12 11.93 6.31
CA ARG A 113 -3.85 11.79 7.58
C ARG A 113 -3.72 10.41 8.22
N LEU A 114 -3.32 9.40 7.46
CA LEU A 114 -3.39 8.01 7.92
C LEU A 114 -2.07 7.48 8.48
N TYR A 115 -0.94 8.08 8.11
CA TYR A 115 0.36 7.50 8.41
C TYR A 115 1.30 8.50 9.08
N LYS A 116 1.77 8.16 10.28
CA LYS A 116 2.85 8.90 10.97
C LYS A 116 4.13 8.95 10.13
N GLN A 117 4.39 7.90 9.36
CA GLN A 117 5.54 7.75 8.46
C GLN A 117 5.62 8.90 7.46
N PHE A 118 4.47 9.32 6.93
CA PHE A 118 4.40 10.48 6.04
C PHE A 118 4.96 11.74 6.72
N TRP A 119 4.60 11.99 7.99
CA TRP A 119 5.06 13.17 8.72
C TRP A 119 6.55 13.12 9.05
N SER A 120 7.09 11.95 9.40
CA SER A 120 8.54 11.77 9.55
C SER A 120 9.28 12.10 8.25
N MET A 121 8.76 11.63 7.10
CA MET A 121 9.35 11.93 5.79
C MET A 121 9.29 13.42 5.44
N VAL A 122 8.18 14.09 5.73
CA VAL A 122 8.04 15.53 5.44
C VAL A 122 8.90 16.39 6.37
N LEU A 123 9.11 15.97 7.62
CA LEU A 123 10.08 16.63 8.50
C LEU A 123 11.48 16.60 7.90
N SER A 124 11.93 15.43 7.44
CA SER A 124 13.21 15.31 6.75
C SER A 124 13.27 16.19 5.49
N TYR A 125 12.19 16.27 4.72
CA TYR A 125 12.13 17.14 3.54
C TYR A 125 12.21 18.65 3.88
N ASN A 126 11.72 19.08 5.04
CA ASN A 126 11.84 20.47 5.49
C ASN A 126 13.14 20.76 6.29
N SER A 127 13.90 19.72 6.64
CA SER A 127 15.23 19.83 7.24
C SER A 127 16.30 20.23 6.21
N PRO A 128 17.57 20.47 6.62
CA PRO A 128 18.68 20.65 5.69
C PRO A 128 18.89 19.48 4.71
N ALA A 129 18.43 18.27 5.04
CA ALA A 129 18.55 17.10 4.17
C ALA A 129 17.69 17.21 2.89
N ARG A 130 16.60 18.00 2.92
CA ARG A 130 15.73 18.29 1.76
C ARG A 130 15.26 17.04 1.00
N THR A 131 15.01 15.95 1.71
CA THR A 131 14.54 14.71 1.11
C THR A 131 13.54 13.97 1.99
N THR A 132 12.56 13.35 1.35
CA THR A 132 11.66 12.36 1.93
C THR A 132 12.24 10.94 1.89
N GLY A 133 13.44 10.76 1.33
CA GLY A 133 13.99 9.45 0.96
C GLY A 133 13.36 8.86 -0.32
N SER A 134 12.50 9.62 -1.00
CA SER A 134 11.88 9.25 -2.27
C SER A 134 12.05 10.34 -3.30
N ALA A 135 12.83 10.06 -4.35
CA ALA A 135 13.19 11.06 -5.35
C ALA A 135 11.97 11.55 -6.14
N ALA A 136 11.03 10.65 -6.46
CA ALA A 136 9.79 11.02 -7.12
C ALA A 136 8.91 11.95 -6.27
N ARG A 137 8.85 11.73 -4.94
CA ARG A 137 8.10 12.61 -4.04
C ARG A 137 8.77 13.95 -3.85
N ASP A 138 10.10 13.96 -3.74
CA ASP A 138 10.88 15.20 -3.64
C ASP A 138 10.67 16.07 -4.88
N ALA A 139 10.76 15.46 -6.07
CA ALA A 139 10.48 16.12 -7.34
C ALA A 139 9.02 16.62 -7.44
N LEU A 140 8.05 15.83 -6.98
CA LEU A 140 6.65 16.27 -6.91
C LEU A 140 6.50 17.48 -6.00
N PHE A 141 7.10 17.47 -4.80
CA PHE A 141 7.00 18.57 -3.85
C PHE A 141 7.65 19.85 -4.35
N ASP A 142 8.86 19.75 -4.90
CA ASP A 142 9.57 20.90 -5.44
C ASP A 142 8.82 21.48 -6.65
N GLY A 143 8.37 20.64 -7.58
CA GLY A 143 7.59 21.06 -8.75
C GLY A 143 6.25 21.68 -8.37
N TRP A 144 5.52 21.06 -7.44
CA TRP A 144 4.22 21.54 -6.97
C TRP A 144 4.33 22.86 -6.20
N ARG A 145 5.35 23.00 -5.34
CA ARG A 145 5.68 24.27 -4.67
C ARG A 145 6.03 25.36 -5.68
N GLY A 146 6.88 25.05 -6.66
CA GLY A 146 7.29 25.99 -7.71
C GLY A 146 6.14 26.46 -8.60
N ALA A 147 5.12 25.62 -8.79
CA ALA A 147 3.92 25.93 -9.56
C ALA A 147 2.84 26.69 -8.77
N GLY A 148 3.05 26.99 -7.48
CA GLY A 148 2.07 27.68 -6.64
C GLY A 148 0.96 26.76 -6.10
N PHE A 149 1.24 25.46 -5.96
CA PHE A 149 0.35 24.44 -5.40
C PHE A 149 -0.96 24.20 -6.17
N PRO A 150 -0.99 24.02 -7.50
CA PRO A 150 -2.24 23.67 -8.20
C PRO A 150 -2.77 22.29 -7.77
N GLU A 151 -4.07 22.17 -7.51
CA GLU A 151 -4.73 20.90 -7.13
C GLU A 151 -4.59 19.83 -8.23
N ALA A 152 -4.61 20.25 -9.50
CA ALA A 152 -4.50 19.38 -10.66
C ALA A 152 -3.15 18.65 -10.80
N MET A 153 -2.13 19.00 -10.01
CA MET A 153 -0.88 18.24 -9.95
C MET A 153 -0.93 17.06 -8.97
N ILE A 154 -1.90 17.05 -8.06
CA ILE A 154 -2.00 16.03 -7.01
C ILE A 154 -2.99 14.95 -7.45
N PRO A 155 -2.63 13.65 -7.41
CA PRO A 155 -3.56 12.57 -7.71
C PRO A 155 -4.80 12.58 -6.80
N CYS A 156 -5.97 12.41 -7.41
CA CYS A 156 -7.22 12.24 -6.67
C CYS A 156 -7.18 10.95 -5.84
N MET A 157 -7.39 11.05 -4.53
CA MET A 157 -7.36 9.90 -3.62
C MET A 157 -8.53 8.92 -3.76
N TRP A 158 -9.53 9.26 -4.57
CA TRP A 158 -10.70 8.40 -4.81
C TRP A 158 -10.65 7.73 -6.16
N PHE A 159 -9.92 8.30 -7.12
CA PHE A 159 -9.95 7.91 -8.52
C PHE A 159 -9.54 6.45 -8.75
N ALA A 160 -8.46 6.02 -8.10
CA ALA A 160 -7.97 4.65 -8.17
C ALA A 160 -8.57 3.71 -7.12
N ARG A 161 -9.59 4.13 -6.37
CA ARG A 161 -10.26 3.26 -5.39
C ARG A 161 -11.41 2.49 -6.03
N PRO A 162 -11.89 1.38 -5.42
CA PRO A 162 -13.02 0.63 -5.95
C PRO A 162 -14.30 1.45 -6.17
N CYS A 163 -14.52 2.50 -5.38
CA CYS A 163 -15.66 3.40 -5.53
C CYS A 163 -15.48 4.44 -6.66
N GLY A 164 -14.25 4.69 -7.11
CA GLY A 164 -13.90 5.76 -8.04
C GLY A 164 -14.11 7.16 -7.48
N CYS A 165 -13.64 8.16 -8.24
CA CYS A 165 -14.01 9.55 -7.99
C CYS A 165 -15.41 9.78 -8.57
N MET A 166 -16.35 10.20 -7.73
CA MET A 166 -17.73 10.48 -8.11
C MET A 166 -17.99 11.96 -8.35
N ASP A 167 -17.01 12.82 -8.10
CA ASP A 167 -17.10 14.26 -8.32
C ASP A 167 -16.75 14.63 -9.76
N PRO A 168 -17.73 15.08 -10.58
CA PRO A 168 -17.48 15.48 -11.96
C PRO A 168 -16.66 16.78 -12.07
N GLU A 169 -16.59 17.57 -10.99
CA GLU A 169 -15.82 18.82 -10.91
C GLU A 169 -14.53 18.65 -10.09
N CYS A 170 -14.10 17.40 -9.88
CA CYS A 170 -12.88 17.08 -9.15
C CYS A 170 -11.67 17.84 -9.73
N GLN A 171 -11.05 18.67 -8.90
CA GLN A 171 -9.91 19.51 -9.29
C GLN A 171 -8.57 18.75 -9.26
N TYR A 172 -8.55 17.54 -8.71
CA TYR A 172 -7.36 16.70 -8.58
C TYR A 172 -7.09 15.88 -9.84
N LYS A 173 -5.85 15.43 -10.01
CA LYS A 173 -5.42 14.68 -11.20
C LYS A 173 -6.10 13.31 -11.29
N HIS A 174 -6.74 13.04 -12.43
CA HIS A 174 -7.23 11.72 -12.84
C HIS A 174 -6.33 11.13 -13.92
N ASP A 175 -5.36 10.32 -13.53
CA ASP A 175 -4.38 9.68 -14.43
C ASP A 175 -4.72 8.20 -14.60
N GLU A 176 -5.55 7.88 -15.59
CA GLU A 176 -6.04 6.51 -15.83
C GLU A 176 -4.89 5.55 -16.17
N GLU A 177 -3.95 5.98 -17.00
CA GLU A 177 -2.84 5.14 -17.44
C GLU A 177 -1.92 4.77 -16.27
N THR A 178 -1.52 5.76 -15.47
CA THR A 178 -0.67 5.52 -14.30
C THR A 178 -1.40 4.63 -13.29
N THR A 179 -2.68 4.90 -13.04
CA THR A 179 -3.52 4.09 -12.13
C THR A 179 -3.59 2.63 -12.58
N ARG A 180 -3.84 2.39 -13.87
CA ARG A 180 -3.91 1.03 -14.43
C ARG A 180 -2.56 0.31 -14.29
N ARG A 181 -1.46 0.99 -14.63
CA ARG A 181 -0.11 0.45 -14.52
C ARG A 181 0.28 0.10 -13.08
N ASP A 182 -0.04 0.97 -12.12
CA ASP A 182 0.20 0.71 -10.69
C ASP A 182 -0.58 -0.53 -10.22
N LYS A 183 -1.84 -0.65 -10.64
CA LYS A 183 -2.68 -1.79 -10.30
C LYS A 183 -2.17 -3.09 -10.93
N ASP A 184 -1.73 -3.05 -12.19
CA ASP A 184 -1.13 -4.21 -12.85
C ASP A 184 0.15 -4.66 -12.12
N SER A 185 0.95 -3.70 -11.62
CA SER A 185 2.11 -3.97 -10.78
C SER A 185 1.73 -4.61 -9.44
N VAL A 186 0.67 -4.13 -8.78
CA VAL A 186 0.12 -4.75 -7.55
C VAL A 186 -0.33 -6.19 -7.83
N TYR A 187 -1.01 -6.44 -8.94
CA TYR A 187 -1.45 -7.79 -9.30
C TYR A 187 -0.26 -8.71 -9.61
N ALA A 188 0.74 -8.23 -10.34
CA ALA A 188 1.96 -8.99 -10.60
C ALA A 188 2.69 -9.32 -9.29
N TRP A 189 2.81 -8.36 -8.37
CA TRP A 189 3.38 -8.59 -7.03
C TRP A 189 2.62 -9.65 -6.22
N ARG A 190 1.28 -9.58 -6.21
CA ARG A 190 0.43 -10.58 -5.56
C ARG A 190 0.62 -11.97 -6.17
N ARG A 191 0.76 -12.05 -7.48
CA ARG A 191 1.08 -13.29 -8.20
C ARG A 191 2.47 -13.80 -7.86
N ALA A 192 3.45 -12.92 -7.71
CA ALA A 192 4.82 -13.23 -7.29
C ALA A 192 4.84 -13.90 -5.92
N GLN A 193 4.19 -13.32 -4.91
CA GLN A 193 4.08 -13.92 -3.57
C GLN A 193 3.42 -15.31 -3.57
N CYS A 194 2.54 -15.57 -4.54
CA CYS A 194 1.90 -16.87 -4.72
C CYS A 194 2.75 -17.88 -5.50
N ASN A 195 3.95 -17.51 -5.98
CA ASN A 195 4.77 -18.25 -6.95
C ASN A 195 4.00 -18.54 -8.26
N LYS A 196 3.24 -17.55 -8.76
CA LYS A 196 2.34 -17.66 -9.92
C LYS A 196 2.47 -16.51 -10.93
N LEU A 197 3.65 -15.91 -11.09
CA LEU A 197 3.87 -14.94 -12.16
C LEU A 197 3.53 -15.55 -13.53
N THR A 198 2.81 -14.80 -14.35
CA THR A 198 2.45 -15.19 -15.72
C THR A 198 3.61 -14.92 -16.69
N ALA A 199 3.55 -15.49 -17.89
CA ALA A 199 4.52 -15.16 -18.94
C ALA A 199 4.52 -13.67 -19.30
N ALA A 200 3.35 -13.02 -19.26
CA ALA A 200 3.21 -11.59 -19.51
C ALA A 200 3.84 -10.75 -18.39
N ASP A 201 3.65 -11.14 -17.12
CA ASP A 201 4.33 -10.47 -16.00
C ASP A 201 5.84 -10.58 -16.16
N VAL A 202 6.34 -11.79 -16.41
CA VAL A 202 7.77 -12.02 -16.59
C VAL A 202 8.34 -11.19 -17.74
N ALA A 203 7.65 -11.12 -18.89
CA ALA A 203 8.07 -10.30 -20.01
C ALA A 203 8.06 -8.79 -19.69
N THR A 204 7.12 -8.34 -18.86
CA THR A 204 6.97 -6.94 -18.47
C THR A 204 8.03 -6.52 -17.45
N PHE A 205 8.26 -7.32 -16.42
CA PHE A 205 9.05 -6.89 -15.25
C PHE A 205 10.51 -7.33 -15.28
N ARG A 206 10.90 -8.36 -16.03
CA ARG A 206 12.26 -8.93 -15.96
C ARG A 206 13.36 -7.90 -16.16
N ASP A 207 13.25 -7.13 -17.24
CA ASP A 207 14.28 -6.21 -17.71
C ASP A 207 13.82 -4.74 -17.64
N ALA A 208 12.67 -4.49 -17.01
CA ALA A 208 12.16 -3.14 -16.84
C ALA A 208 13.04 -2.33 -15.88
N ASP A 209 13.28 -1.06 -16.22
CA ASP A 209 13.82 -0.10 -15.26
C ASP A 209 12.77 0.17 -14.18
N PRO A 210 13.05 -0.15 -12.90
CA PRO A 210 12.06 -0.02 -11.83
C PRO A 210 11.49 1.40 -11.69
N ILE A 211 12.36 2.41 -11.78
CA ILE A 211 11.97 3.82 -11.56
C ILE A 211 11.07 4.30 -12.70
N THR A 212 11.38 3.94 -13.95
CA THR A 212 10.55 4.30 -15.10
C THR A 212 9.18 3.62 -15.07
N LEU A 213 9.14 2.34 -14.68
CA LEU A 213 7.90 1.55 -14.70
C LEU A 213 6.97 1.88 -13.52
N SER A 214 7.52 2.16 -12.35
CA SER A 214 6.76 2.52 -11.15
C SER A 214 7.38 3.76 -10.49
N PRO A 215 7.27 4.95 -11.12
CA PRO A 215 7.90 6.16 -10.59
C PRO A 215 7.30 6.59 -9.25
N GLY A 216 6.02 6.28 -9.01
CA GLY A 216 5.33 6.68 -7.78
C GLY A 216 5.92 6.09 -6.49
N ASP A 217 6.61 4.94 -6.59
CA ASP A 217 7.27 4.26 -5.46
C ASP A 217 8.79 4.09 -5.66
N ASP A 218 9.39 4.91 -6.52
CA ASP A 218 10.81 4.81 -6.93
C ASP A 218 11.22 3.39 -7.38
N GLY A 219 10.27 2.66 -7.97
CA GLY A 219 10.47 1.32 -8.49
C GLY A 219 10.47 0.22 -7.45
N TYR A 220 10.09 0.50 -6.20
CA TYR A 220 10.11 -0.50 -5.13
C TYR A 220 9.38 -1.80 -5.51
N ILE A 221 8.12 -1.71 -5.95
CA ILE A 221 7.33 -2.90 -6.28
C ILE A 221 7.94 -3.71 -7.43
N VAL A 222 8.52 -3.03 -8.41
CA VAL A 222 9.16 -3.67 -9.57
C VAL A 222 10.41 -4.43 -9.12
N ARG A 223 11.23 -3.84 -8.24
CA ARG A 223 12.39 -4.53 -7.64
C ARG A 223 11.97 -5.77 -6.86
N GLN A 224 10.87 -5.69 -6.09
CA GLN A 224 10.36 -6.83 -5.33
C GLN A 224 9.87 -7.96 -6.26
N ILE A 225 9.15 -7.63 -7.34
CA ILE A 225 8.75 -8.62 -8.35
C ILE A 225 9.98 -9.26 -9.00
N GLN A 226 10.99 -8.46 -9.39
CA GLN A 226 12.24 -8.95 -9.97
C GLN A 226 13.00 -9.87 -9.00
N LEU A 227 13.02 -9.52 -7.70
CA LEU A 227 13.62 -10.35 -6.66
C LEU A 227 12.93 -11.70 -6.53
N ASP A 228 11.60 -11.74 -6.53
CA ASP A 228 10.82 -12.98 -6.53
C ASP A 228 11.05 -13.82 -7.80
N MET A 229 11.37 -13.18 -8.93
CA MET A 229 11.72 -13.88 -10.17
C MET A 229 13.11 -14.52 -10.10
N THR A 230 14.09 -13.85 -9.51
CA THR A 230 15.47 -14.37 -9.41
C THR A 230 15.63 -15.33 -8.24
N HIS A 231 14.83 -15.16 -7.19
CA HIS A 231 14.90 -15.93 -5.95
C HIS A 231 13.50 -16.42 -5.53
N PRO A 232 12.83 -17.22 -6.38
CA PRO A 232 11.50 -17.71 -6.06
C PRO A 232 11.55 -18.55 -4.80
N GLU A 233 10.65 -18.29 -3.86
CA GLU A 233 10.55 -19.10 -2.65
C GLU A 233 10.28 -20.57 -3.01
N PRO A 234 10.97 -21.54 -2.38
CA PRO A 234 10.78 -22.94 -2.70
C PRO A 234 9.34 -23.38 -2.42
N ASN A 235 8.80 -24.23 -3.29
CA ASN A 235 7.51 -24.85 -3.03
C ASN A 235 7.67 -25.87 -1.90
N ILE A 236 6.90 -25.70 -0.81
CA ILE A 236 6.92 -26.54 0.39
C ILE A 236 5.54 -27.15 0.66
N CYS A 237 5.48 -28.16 1.53
CA CYS A 237 4.21 -28.64 2.06
C CYS A 237 3.69 -27.66 3.12
N TRP A 238 2.51 -27.09 2.91
CA TRP A 238 1.90 -26.10 3.80
C TRP A 238 1.28 -26.69 5.08
N ASN A 239 1.28 -28.02 5.24
CA ASN A 239 0.84 -28.64 6.48
C ASN A 239 1.98 -28.55 7.52
N PRO A 240 1.87 -27.73 8.60
CA PRO A 240 2.94 -27.57 9.58
C PRO A 240 3.26 -28.88 10.32
N ALA A 241 2.29 -29.80 10.40
CA ALA A 241 2.47 -31.14 10.96
C ALA A 241 3.01 -32.17 9.95
N CYS A 242 3.54 -31.73 8.81
CA CYS A 242 4.16 -32.63 7.84
C CYS A 242 5.52 -33.09 8.37
N PRO A 243 5.79 -34.41 8.52
CA PRO A 243 7.08 -34.90 9.00
C PRO A 243 8.22 -34.68 8.01
N GLN A 244 7.89 -34.48 6.72
CA GLN A 244 8.85 -34.06 5.69
C GLN A 244 9.19 -32.56 5.83
N GLY A 245 8.42 -31.83 6.65
CA GLY A 245 8.72 -30.49 7.16
C GLY A 245 8.90 -29.40 6.09
N LEU A 246 9.51 -28.31 6.54
CA LEU A 246 10.12 -27.23 5.74
C LEU A 246 11.40 -27.69 5.01
N ASN A 247 11.86 -28.91 5.26
CA ASN A 247 13.07 -29.43 4.66
C ASN A 247 12.79 -29.74 3.19
N VAL A 248 13.30 -28.87 2.32
CA VAL A 248 13.25 -28.96 0.87
C VAL A 248 13.77 -30.34 0.46
N HIS A 249 12.87 -31.26 0.12
CA HIS A 249 13.27 -32.37 -0.73
C HIS A 249 13.47 -31.77 -2.13
N PRO A 250 14.71 -31.74 -2.66
CA PRO A 250 14.96 -31.13 -3.97
C PRO A 250 14.08 -31.74 -5.06
N ASP A 251 13.82 -33.05 -4.93
CA ASP A 251 12.97 -33.82 -5.84
C ASP A 251 11.47 -33.74 -5.55
N ALA A 252 11.05 -33.36 -4.33
CA ALA A 252 9.62 -33.27 -3.98
C ALA A 252 8.96 -32.01 -4.55
N SER A 253 9.72 -30.99 -4.92
CA SER A 253 9.20 -29.80 -5.59
C SER A 253 8.38 -30.14 -6.84
N ARG A 254 8.72 -31.26 -7.53
CA ARG A 254 8.04 -31.74 -8.74
C ARG A 254 6.75 -32.52 -8.45
N SER A 255 6.48 -32.93 -7.21
CA SER A 255 5.35 -33.80 -6.86
C SER A 255 4.33 -33.14 -5.92
N LEU A 256 4.52 -31.87 -5.53
CA LEU A 256 3.58 -31.16 -4.70
C LEU A 256 2.23 -30.95 -5.41
N GLN A 257 1.16 -31.26 -4.69
CA GLN A 257 -0.22 -31.10 -5.11
C GLN A 257 -0.74 -29.74 -4.61
N TRP A 258 -1.08 -28.86 -5.53
CA TRP A 258 -1.68 -27.56 -5.21
C TRP A 258 -3.15 -27.73 -4.83
N CYS A 259 -3.62 -26.93 -3.87
CA CYS A 259 -5.04 -26.87 -3.55
C CYS A 259 -5.85 -26.54 -4.81
N SER A 260 -6.89 -27.34 -5.08
CA SER A 260 -7.65 -27.24 -6.33
C SER A 260 -8.48 -25.96 -6.45
N ILE A 261 -8.72 -25.26 -5.34
CA ILE A 261 -9.50 -24.01 -5.28
C ILE A 261 -8.56 -22.81 -5.40
N CYS A 262 -7.70 -22.59 -4.40
CA CYS A 262 -6.89 -21.38 -4.33
C CYS A 262 -5.64 -21.41 -5.20
N LYS A 263 -5.11 -22.61 -5.53
CA LYS A 263 -3.84 -22.78 -6.25
C LYS A 263 -2.61 -22.13 -5.59
N VAL A 264 -2.72 -21.62 -4.36
CA VAL A 264 -1.63 -20.97 -3.61
C VAL A 264 -0.94 -21.94 -2.66
N VAL A 265 -1.70 -22.73 -1.89
CA VAL A 265 -1.11 -23.67 -0.94
C VAL A 265 -0.82 -25.02 -1.62
N SER A 266 0.28 -25.64 -1.23
CA SER A 266 0.77 -26.90 -1.80
C SER A 266 0.98 -27.97 -0.73
N TYR A 267 0.80 -29.24 -1.10
CA TYR A 267 0.87 -30.39 -0.20
C TYR A 267 1.63 -31.54 -0.83
N CYS A 268 2.42 -32.28 -0.06
CA CYS A 268 3.06 -33.51 -0.56
C CYS A 268 2.06 -34.65 -0.80
N SER A 269 0.86 -34.57 -0.22
CA SER A 269 -0.19 -35.59 -0.38
C SER A 269 -1.57 -35.05 -0.01
N LYS A 270 -2.62 -35.74 -0.50
CA LYS A 270 -4.01 -35.55 -0.04
C LYS A 270 -4.17 -35.71 1.48
N GLY A 271 -3.34 -36.54 2.12
CA GLY A 271 -3.35 -36.73 3.57
C GLY A 271 -2.91 -35.47 4.33
N CYS A 272 -1.85 -34.80 3.85
CA CYS A 272 -1.44 -33.49 4.38
C CYS A 272 -2.49 -32.41 4.13
N GLN A 273 -3.11 -32.39 2.95
CA GLN A 273 -4.21 -31.48 2.66
C GLN A 273 -5.39 -31.66 3.63
N ARG A 274 -5.87 -32.89 3.83
CA ARG A 274 -7.01 -33.17 4.74
C ARG A 274 -6.72 -32.78 6.19
N ARG A 275 -5.52 -33.07 6.69
CA ARG A 275 -5.11 -32.69 8.06
C ARG A 275 -5.06 -31.17 8.23
N HIS A 276 -4.54 -30.48 7.22
CA HIS A 276 -4.40 -29.02 7.25
C HIS A 276 -5.70 -28.27 6.89
N TRP A 277 -6.69 -28.95 6.32
CA TRP A 277 -7.90 -28.33 5.79
C TRP A 277 -8.66 -27.47 6.82
N ARG A 278 -8.69 -27.86 8.10
CA ARG A 278 -9.40 -27.10 9.13
C ARG A 278 -8.84 -25.67 9.29
N ALA A 279 -7.51 -25.51 9.23
CA ALA A 279 -6.86 -24.20 9.28
C ALA A 279 -6.98 -23.47 7.93
N HIS A 280 -6.78 -24.18 6.82
CA HIS A 280 -6.81 -23.59 5.48
C HIS A 280 -8.23 -23.19 5.00
N LYS A 281 -9.29 -23.85 5.45
CA LYS A 281 -10.64 -23.63 4.91
C LYS A 281 -11.09 -22.16 5.04
N GLY A 282 -10.69 -21.49 6.12
CA GLY A 282 -11.07 -20.10 6.38
C GLY A 282 -10.38 -19.08 5.45
N ASP A 283 -9.22 -19.42 4.89
CA ASP A 283 -8.44 -18.55 4.00
C ASP A 283 -8.36 -19.09 2.55
N CYS A 284 -9.19 -20.08 2.21
CA CYS A 284 -9.23 -20.71 0.89
C CYS A 284 -10.23 -19.99 -0.03
N HIS A 285 -9.73 -19.11 -0.90
CA HIS A 285 -10.50 -18.42 -1.93
C HIS A 285 -10.07 -18.86 -3.33
N PRO A 286 -10.92 -18.75 -4.37
CA PRO A 286 -10.49 -18.91 -5.76
C PRO A 286 -9.27 -18.05 -6.08
N TYR A 287 -8.34 -18.57 -6.87
CA TYR A 287 -7.07 -17.90 -7.16
C TYR A 287 -7.24 -16.45 -7.68
N GLU A 288 -8.14 -16.25 -8.66
CA GLU A 288 -8.40 -14.91 -9.21
C GLU A 288 -8.98 -13.94 -8.17
N GLU A 289 -9.77 -14.45 -7.21
CA GLU A 289 -10.27 -13.64 -6.10
C GLU A 289 -9.14 -13.27 -5.15
N ILE A 290 -8.21 -14.20 -4.86
CA ILE A 290 -7.02 -13.89 -4.06
C ILE A 290 -6.25 -12.74 -4.70
N ILE A 291 -5.99 -12.76 -6.00
CA ILE A 291 -5.22 -11.68 -6.64
C ILE A 291 -6.00 -10.34 -6.65
N ALA A 292 -7.30 -10.38 -6.93
CA ALA A 292 -8.09 -9.17 -7.16
C ALA A 292 -8.73 -8.56 -5.91
N ASN A 293 -8.90 -9.31 -4.82
CA ASN A 293 -9.62 -8.86 -3.63
C ASN A 293 -8.66 -8.30 -2.56
N ASP A 294 -8.61 -6.97 -2.45
CA ASP A 294 -7.73 -6.28 -1.50
C ASP A 294 -8.00 -6.62 -0.04
N ASP A 295 -9.21 -7.07 0.31
CA ASP A 295 -9.56 -7.48 1.67
C ASP A 295 -8.79 -8.73 2.12
N LEU A 296 -8.30 -9.53 1.16
CA LEU A 296 -7.46 -10.70 1.39
C LEU A 296 -5.97 -10.35 1.51
N TRP A 297 -5.61 -9.07 1.46
CA TRP A 297 -4.24 -8.58 1.61
C TRP A 297 -4.15 -7.59 2.76
N SER A 298 -3.04 -7.67 3.48
CA SER A 298 -2.72 -6.76 4.55
C SER A 298 -2.34 -5.38 4.02
N ILE A 299 -2.32 -4.39 4.91
CA ILE A 299 -1.79 -3.05 4.64
C ILE A 299 -0.30 -3.02 4.26
N VAL A 300 0.43 -4.13 4.35
CA VAL A 300 1.82 -4.23 3.87
C VAL A 300 1.89 -5.15 2.65
N GLY A 301 0.77 -5.34 1.95
CA GLY A 301 0.74 -6.10 0.70
C GLY A 301 1.09 -7.57 0.87
N ARG A 302 0.88 -8.16 2.05
CA ARG A 302 1.03 -9.61 2.28
C ARG A 302 -0.34 -10.27 2.31
N ARG A 303 -0.46 -11.49 1.79
CA ARG A 303 -1.72 -12.25 1.84
C ARG A 303 -2.14 -12.43 3.30
N LYS A 304 -3.39 -12.14 3.66
CA LYS A 304 -3.94 -12.46 4.99
C LYS A 304 -4.19 -13.96 5.14
N GLY A 305 -4.36 -14.37 6.39
CA GLY A 305 -4.55 -15.77 6.74
C GLY A 305 -3.24 -16.50 6.85
N LEU A 306 -3.24 -17.78 6.49
CA LEU A 306 -2.08 -18.61 6.74
C LEU A 306 -0.90 -18.26 5.82
N GLN A 307 0.30 -18.25 6.37
CA GLN A 307 1.56 -18.01 5.68
C GLN A 307 2.34 -19.31 5.51
N LYS A 308 3.30 -19.31 4.58
CA LYS A 308 4.16 -20.47 4.29
C LYS A 308 4.93 -20.98 5.52
N ASN A 309 5.32 -20.07 6.42
CA ASN A 309 6.04 -20.40 7.65
C ASN A 309 5.12 -20.93 8.78
N GLY A 310 3.84 -21.19 8.50
CA GLY A 310 2.86 -21.66 9.48
C GLY A 310 2.28 -20.57 10.39
N MET A 311 2.73 -19.32 10.23
CA MET A 311 2.13 -18.18 10.92
C MET A 311 0.79 -17.81 10.27
N PHE A 312 -0.13 -17.30 11.05
CA PHE A 312 -1.37 -16.71 10.58
C PHE A 312 -1.25 -15.20 10.68
N LEU A 313 -1.41 -14.52 9.55
CA LEU A 313 -1.42 -13.07 9.46
C LEU A 313 -2.86 -12.57 9.52
N ALA A 314 -3.21 -11.92 10.63
CA ALA A 314 -4.45 -11.19 10.78
C ALA A 314 -4.17 -9.68 10.79
N GLU A 315 -5.17 -8.91 10.41
CA GLU A 315 -5.15 -7.46 10.56
C GLU A 315 -6.34 -7.06 11.43
N GLU A 316 -6.06 -6.54 12.61
CA GLU A 316 -7.07 -6.11 13.58
C GLU A 316 -6.84 -4.64 13.92
N ASN A 317 -7.85 -3.80 13.70
CA ASN A 317 -7.79 -2.35 13.98
C ASN A 317 -6.61 -1.63 13.31
N GLY A 318 -6.21 -2.09 12.11
CA GLY A 318 -5.07 -1.52 11.37
C GLY A 318 -3.69 -1.95 11.88
N ASN A 319 -3.64 -2.81 12.91
CA ASN A 319 -2.42 -3.45 13.36
C ASN A 319 -2.30 -4.85 12.77
N LEU A 320 -1.09 -5.22 12.37
CA LEU A 320 -0.77 -6.57 11.90
C LEU A 320 -0.47 -7.46 13.11
N SER A 321 -1.20 -8.56 13.22
CA SER A 321 -0.95 -9.60 14.21
C SER A 321 -0.48 -10.86 13.50
N LEU A 322 0.65 -11.38 13.95
CA LEU A 322 1.21 -12.65 13.50
C LEU A 322 1.09 -13.65 14.63
N THR A 323 0.17 -14.61 14.51
CA THR A 323 -0.01 -15.67 15.50
C THR A 323 0.50 -17.00 14.95
N VAL A 324 1.17 -17.81 15.76
CA VAL A 324 1.47 -19.19 15.36
C VAL A 324 0.14 -19.94 15.32
N THR A 325 -0.16 -20.59 14.18
CA THR A 325 -1.37 -21.39 14.05
C THR A 325 -1.30 -22.56 15.06
N PRO A 326 -2.31 -22.77 15.91
CA PRO A 326 -2.29 -23.82 16.93
C PRO A 326 -2.25 -25.23 16.34
#